data_AF-A0A7S4CED6-F1
#
_entry.id   AF-A0A7S4CED6-F1
#
_cell.length_a   1.000
_cell.length_b   1.000
_cell.length_c   1.000
_cell.angle_alpha   90.00
_cell.angle_beta   90.00
_cell.angle_gamma   90.00
#
_symmetry.space_group_name_H-M   'P 1'
#
loop_
_entity.id
_entity.type
_entity.pdbx_description
1 polymer ?
#
loop_
_entity_poly.entity_id
_entity_poly.type
_entity_poly.pdbx_seq_one_letter_code
_entity_poly.pdbx_strand_id
1 'polypeptide(L)'
;IFFRLMHLFALSRPPKGHTALPCLMKDVPHVLHAHGVKVVPLEPLGVEVIGVDTTAPLPPALVGALEMQMAHAGLLLFRGQGTPQNESGTQGTYLTGEQQLVFSEAFGQGELHSTHGVHPKSPNRHVFRLSNDPSEGFNQVGPEWHNDGSFCRNVFGHVVYHIIKAPEGPGNTQFAHLGKAFDLLPPDKQQHCRQCASVNSNGGVVHPL
;
A
#
# COMPACT_ATOMS: atom_id res chain seq x y z
N ILE A 1 11.35 -14.12 -7.03
CA ILE A 1 10.74 -12.99 -6.31
C ILE A 1 10.00 -13.56 -5.11
N PHE A 2 10.10 -12.94 -3.95
CA PHE A 2 9.29 -13.30 -2.79
C PHE A 2 8.92 -12.02 -2.04
N PHE A 3 7.63 -11.73 -1.93
CA PHE A 3 7.14 -10.61 -1.15
C PHE A 3 5.77 -10.90 -0.54
N ARG A 4 5.42 -10.12 0.47
CA ARG A 4 4.15 -10.17 1.16
C ARG A 4 3.35 -8.92 0.81
N LEU A 5 2.12 -9.11 0.39
CA LEU A 5 1.16 -8.07 0.04
C LEU A 5 0.03 -8.05 1.06
N MET A 6 -0.38 -6.87 1.50
CA MET A 6 -1.50 -6.68 2.42
C MET A 6 -2.39 -5.53 1.98
N HIS A 7 -3.72 -5.71 2.05
CA HIS A 7 -4.69 -4.68 1.72
C HIS A 7 -5.51 -4.25 2.94
N LEU A 8 -6.02 -3.02 2.90
CA LEU A 8 -6.92 -2.45 3.92
C LEU A 8 -8.18 -1.90 3.27
N PHE A 9 -9.35 -2.21 3.82
CA PHE A 9 -10.61 -1.58 3.38
C PHE A 9 -10.81 -0.19 3.98
N ALA A 10 -11.58 0.66 3.29
CA ALA A 10 -12.30 1.75 3.93
C ALA A 10 -13.61 1.21 4.54
N LEU A 11 -13.86 1.45 5.84
CA LEU A 11 -15.10 1.06 6.51
C LEU A 11 -16.15 2.19 6.49
N SER A 12 -17.43 1.81 6.61
CA SER A 12 -18.55 2.71 6.88
C SER A 12 -18.79 2.96 8.38
N ARG A 13 -18.01 2.32 9.25
CA ARG A 13 -17.96 2.56 10.71
C ARG A 13 -16.50 2.67 11.14
N PRO A 14 -16.15 3.62 12.03
CA PRO A 14 -14.78 3.77 12.49
C PRO A 14 -14.33 2.51 13.25
N PRO A 15 -13.15 1.96 12.94
CA PRO A 15 -12.61 0.80 13.64
C PRO A 15 -12.26 1.19 15.08
N LYS A 16 -12.33 0.23 15.99
CA LYS A 16 -11.85 0.41 17.36
C LYS A 16 -10.32 0.43 17.33
N GLY A 17 -9.74 1.62 17.31
CA GLY A 17 -8.29 1.81 17.35
C GLY A 17 -7.82 2.75 16.25
N HIS A 18 -8.23 4.01 16.33
CA HIS A 18 -7.62 5.06 15.53
C HIS A 18 -6.11 5.10 15.80
N THR A 19 -5.28 5.03 14.75
CA THR A 19 -3.88 5.44 14.83
C THR A 19 -3.62 6.69 13.99
N ALA A 20 -3.99 6.79 12.72
CA ALA A 20 -3.73 8.03 11.96
C ALA A 20 -4.56 9.25 12.47
N LEU A 21 -3.88 10.37 12.76
CA LEU A 21 -4.54 11.67 13.00
C LEU A 21 -4.60 12.48 11.71
N PRO A 22 -5.77 13.02 11.30
CA PRO A 22 -5.86 13.81 10.07
C PRO A 22 -4.81 14.93 10.01
N CYS A 23 -4.11 15.02 8.88
CA CYS A 23 -3.07 16.02 8.64
C CYS A 23 -3.37 16.73 7.31
N LEU A 24 -3.36 18.06 7.31
CA LEU A 24 -3.49 18.83 6.06
C LEU A 24 -2.14 18.90 5.35
N MET A 25 -2.16 18.93 4.02
CA MET A 25 -0.91 18.96 3.22
C MET A 25 0.04 20.09 3.63
N LYS A 26 -0.49 21.27 4.03
CA LYS A 26 0.32 22.40 4.50
C LYS A 26 1.07 22.13 5.81
N ASP A 27 0.59 21.19 6.62
CA ASP A 27 1.14 20.86 7.94
C ASP A 27 2.10 19.65 7.88
N VAL A 28 2.03 18.86 6.79
CA VAL A 28 2.88 17.66 6.57
C VAL A 28 4.38 17.96 6.80
N PRO A 29 4.99 19.01 6.22
CA PRO A 29 6.43 19.25 6.42
C PRO A 29 6.80 19.47 7.88
N HIS A 30 5.93 20.12 8.65
CA HIS A 30 6.16 20.38 10.08
C HIS A 30 6.09 19.08 10.89
N VAL A 31 5.09 18.23 10.65
CA VAL A 31 4.92 16.96 11.34
C VAL A 31 6.08 16.00 11.04
N LEU A 32 6.50 15.89 9.77
CA LEU A 32 7.64 15.07 9.37
C LEU A 32 8.92 15.56 10.07
N HIS A 33 9.18 16.87 10.05
CA HIS A 33 10.35 17.46 10.71
C HIS A 33 10.37 17.18 12.21
N ALA A 34 9.22 17.32 12.90
CA ALA A 34 9.10 17.06 14.33
C ALA A 34 9.44 15.61 14.73
N HIS A 35 9.31 14.66 13.80
CA HIS A 35 9.66 13.25 14.00
C HIS A 35 11.02 12.87 13.39
N GLY A 36 11.81 13.84 12.91
CA GLY A 36 13.09 13.58 12.25
C GLY A 36 12.98 12.89 10.89
N VAL A 37 11.80 12.90 10.29
CA VAL A 37 11.50 12.23 9.02
C VAL A 37 11.80 13.16 7.85
N LYS A 38 12.40 12.60 6.80
CA LYS A 38 12.67 13.27 5.53
C LYS A 38 11.98 12.51 4.40
N VAL A 39 11.54 13.25 3.39
CA VAL A 39 11.00 12.68 2.14
C VAL A 39 11.84 13.14 0.97
N VAL A 40 12.21 12.20 0.09
CA VAL A 40 13.00 12.46 -1.11
C VAL A 40 12.15 12.04 -2.33
N PRO A 41 11.89 12.94 -3.30
CA PRO A 41 11.14 12.58 -4.51
C PRO A 41 11.77 11.41 -5.27
N LEU A 42 10.91 10.53 -5.78
CA LEU A 42 11.27 9.48 -6.72
C LEU A 42 10.73 9.83 -8.11
N GLU A 43 11.52 9.54 -9.14
CA GLU A 43 11.12 9.74 -10.53
C GLU A 43 10.62 8.42 -11.15
N PRO A 44 9.49 8.41 -11.88
CA PRO A 44 8.58 9.54 -12.12
C PRO A 44 7.49 9.72 -11.03
N LEU A 45 7.44 8.83 -10.04
CA LEU A 45 6.36 8.81 -9.06
C LEU A 45 6.83 8.36 -7.66
N GLY A 46 6.26 8.98 -6.64
CA GLY A 46 6.42 8.59 -5.24
C GLY A 46 7.48 9.39 -4.49
N VAL A 47 7.67 9.03 -3.23
CA VAL A 47 8.75 9.55 -2.38
C VAL A 47 9.38 8.42 -1.58
N GLU A 48 10.69 8.50 -1.38
CA GLU A 48 11.40 7.71 -0.38
C GLU A 48 11.29 8.40 0.98
N VAL A 49 10.90 7.65 2.01
CA VAL A 49 10.76 8.10 3.38
C VAL A 49 11.96 7.63 4.20
N ILE A 50 12.66 8.57 4.82
CA ILE A 50 13.89 8.35 5.59
C ILE A 50 13.69 8.79 7.03
N GLY A 51 14.25 8.06 7.99
CA GLY A 51 14.16 8.38 9.42
C GLY A 51 12.94 7.79 10.13
N VAL A 52 12.25 6.84 9.50
CA VAL A 52 11.17 6.05 10.09
C VAL A 52 11.68 4.64 10.40
N ASP A 53 11.42 4.18 11.62
CA ASP A 53 11.60 2.78 12.01
C ASP A 53 10.25 2.05 11.91
N THR A 54 10.10 1.19 10.89
CA THR A 54 8.85 0.44 10.70
C THR A 54 8.79 -0.84 11.52
N THR A 55 9.78 -1.12 12.39
CA THR A 55 9.78 -2.29 13.27
C THR A 55 8.96 -2.07 14.54
N ALA A 56 8.57 -0.83 14.82
CA ALA A 56 7.78 -0.40 15.96
C ALA A 56 6.50 0.33 15.53
N PRO A 57 5.47 0.42 16.40
CA PRO A 57 4.28 1.22 16.14
C PRO A 57 4.62 2.68 15.86
N LEU A 58 4.03 3.24 14.80
CA LEU A 58 4.27 4.63 14.41
C LEU A 58 3.37 5.60 15.21
N PRO A 59 3.88 6.80 15.55
CA PRO A 59 3.08 7.83 16.18
C PRO A 59 1.87 8.24 15.31
N PRO A 60 0.66 8.35 15.90
CA PRO A 60 -0.56 8.78 15.21
C PRO A 60 -0.46 9.98 14.26
N ALA A 61 0.20 11.05 14.71
CA ALA A 61 0.40 12.25 13.92
C ALA A 61 1.31 12.01 12.70
N LEU A 62 2.37 11.22 12.88
CA LEU A 62 3.29 10.86 11.80
C LEU A 62 2.56 10.04 10.73
N VAL A 63 1.76 9.04 11.13
CA VAL A 63 0.98 8.22 10.20
C VAL A 63 0.07 9.09 9.34
N GLY A 64 -0.69 10.01 9.94
CA GLY A 64 -1.58 10.87 9.15
C GLY A 64 -0.84 11.83 8.21
N ALA A 65 0.35 12.29 8.59
CA ALA A 65 1.21 13.05 7.70
C ALA A 65 1.74 12.17 6.53
N LEU A 66 2.09 10.91 6.80
CA LEU A 66 2.49 9.95 5.77
C LEU A 66 1.33 9.61 4.83
N GLU A 67 0.10 9.42 5.34
CA GLU A 67 -1.09 9.21 4.51
C GLU A 67 -1.34 10.39 3.56
N MET A 68 -1.30 11.62 4.07
CA MET A 68 -1.46 12.82 3.26
C MET A 68 -0.32 12.95 2.23
N GLN A 69 0.92 12.65 2.64
CA GLN A 69 2.06 12.61 1.72
C GLN A 69 1.87 11.56 0.63
N MET A 70 1.36 10.37 0.96
CA MET A 70 1.08 9.31 0.00
C MET A 70 -0.03 9.70 -0.97
N ALA A 71 -1.10 10.33 -0.49
CA ALA A 71 -2.19 10.81 -1.34
C ALA A 71 -1.72 11.83 -2.39
N HIS A 72 -0.70 12.64 -2.07
CA HIS A 72 -0.10 13.61 -3.00
C HIS A 72 1.00 13.03 -3.90
N ALA A 73 1.79 12.07 -3.38
CA ALA A 73 2.94 11.51 -4.08
C ALA A 73 2.61 10.23 -4.87
N GLY A 74 1.52 9.54 -4.54
CA GLY A 74 1.07 8.27 -5.09
C GLY A 74 1.68 7.03 -4.43
N LEU A 75 2.93 7.11 -3.94
CA LEU A 75 3.65 5.97 -3.35
C LEU A 75 4.62 6.45 -2.27
N LEU A 76 4.74 5.69 -1.18
CA LEU A 76 5.81 5.82 -0.20
C LEU A 76 6.74 4.60 -0.28
N LEU A 77 8.05 4.84 -0.29
CA LEU A 77 9.08 3.81 -0.25
C LEU A 77 9.87 3.90 1.06
N PHE A 78 9.95 2.79 1.79
CA PHE A 78 10.77 2.65 2.98
C PHE A 78 11.88 1.62 2.70
N ARG A 79 13.15 2.07 2.61
CA ARG A 79 14.28 1.17 2.35
C ARG A 79 14.88 0.63 3.64
N GLY A 80 15.49 -0.55 3.56
CA GLY A 80 16.32 -1.10 4.63
C GLY A 80 15.58 -1.36 5.95
N GLN A 81 14.28 -1.64 5.88
CA GLN A 81 13.45 -1.86 7.06
C GLN A 81 13.55 -3.29 7.58
N GLY A 82 13.45 -3.46 8.90
CA GLY A 82 13.41 -4.77 9.54
C GLY A 82 14.65 -5.11 10.36
N THR A 83 14.77 -6.40 10.67
CA THR A 83 15.90 -6.98 11.42
C THR A 83 16.46 -8.17 10.62
N PRO A 84 17.62 -8.74 10.99
CA PRO A 84 18.09 -9.98 10.38
C PRO A 84 17.03 -11.09 10.52
N GLN A 85 16.61 -11.64 9.39
CA GLN A 85 15.60 -12.68 9.29
C GLN A 85 16.08 -13.84 8.41
N ASN A 86 15.49 -15.00 8.63
CA ASN A 86 15.63 -16.17 7.76
C ASN A 86 14.28 -16.86 7.61
N GLU A 87 13.63 -16.62 6.47
CA GLU A 87 12.31 -17.15 6.17
C GLU A 87 12.41 -18.09 4.99
N SER A 88 12.07 -19.35 5.22
CA SER A 88 12.15 -20.40 4.20
C SER A 88 13.53 -20.48 3.51
N GLY A 89 14.61 -20.28 4.27
CA GLY A 89 15.98 -20.29 3.74
C GLY A 89 16.39 -18.99 3.03
N THR A 90 15.51 -18.00 2.92
CA THR A 90 15.85 -16.67 2.43
C THR A 90 16.36 -15.83 3.59
N GLN A 91 17.66 -15.53 3.61
CA GLN A 91 18.28 -14.65 4.59
C GLN A 91 18.25 -13.19 4.11
N GLY A 92 18.00 -12.25 5.01
CA GLY A 92 18.01 -10.82 4.69
C GLY A 92 17.68 -9.94 5.88
N THR A 93 17.56 -8.63 5.63
CA THR A 93 17.01 -7.67 6.60
C THR A 93 15.63 -7.25 6.14
N TYR A 94 14.60 -7.69 6.85
CA TYR A 94 13.19 -7.41 6.52
C TYR A 94 12.30 -7.59 7.76
N LEU A 95 11.09 -7.04 7.72
CA LEU A 95 10.11 -7.15 8.81
C LEU A 95 9.63 -8.59 8.99
N THR A 96 9.40 -9.00 10.24
CA THR A 96 8.63 -10.21 10.53
C THR A 96 7.19 -10.08 10.02
N GLY A 97 6.46 -11.20 9.97
CA GLY A 97 5.03 -11.17 9.59
C GLY A 97 4.21 -10.27 10.52
N GLU A 98 4.44 -10.37 11.82
CA GLU A 98 3.77 -9.56 12.84
C GLU A 98 4.12 -8.07 12.72
N GLN A 99 5.39 -7.73 12.51
CA GLN A 99 5.81 -6.33 12.31
C GLN A 99 5.16 -5.74 11.06
N GLN A 100 5.06 -6.51 9.97
CA GLN A 100 4.35 -6.07 8.78
C GLN A 100 2.85 -5.84 9.06
N LEU A 101 2.21 -6.68 9.87
CA LEU A 101 0.81 -6.49 10.27
C LEU A 101 0.65 -5.17 11.03
N VAL A 102 1.44 -4.96 12.08
CA VAL A 102 1.39 -3.76 12.93
C VAL A 102 1.64 -2.49 12.10
N PHE A 103 2.63 -2.52 11.20
CA PHE A 103 2.90 -1.40 10.31
C PHE A 103 1.73 -1.14 9.35
N SER A 104 1.13 -2.20 8.79
CA SER A 104 0.01 -2.07 7.86
C SER A 104 -1.25 -1.52 8.55
N GLU A 105 -1.52 -1.96 9.78
CA GLU A 105 -2.65 -1.50 10.61
C GLU A 105 -2.52 -0.05 11.08
N ALA A 106 -1.33 0.54 10.99
CA ALA A 106 -1.16 1.96 11.29
C ALA A 106 -1.95 2.82 10.29
N PHE A 107 -2.06 2.40 9.03
CA PHE A 107 -2.70 3.16 7.96
C PHE A 107 -4.19 2.85 7.84
N GLY A 108 -4.94 3.76 7.25
CA GLY A 108 -6.35 3.62 6.94
C GLY A 108 -7.26 3.68 8.16
N GLN A 109 -8.55 3.55 7.86
CA GLN A 109 -9.65 3.57 8.83
C GLN A 109 -10.42 2.24 8.79
N GLY A 110 -9.78 1.14 8.45
CA GLY A 110 -10.46 -0.14 8.36
C GLY A 110 -9.62 -1.29 8.84
N GLU A 111 -10.26 -2.44 8.89
CA GLU A 111 -9.57 -3.68 9.21
C GLU A 111 -8.73 -4.13 8.01
N LEU A 112 -7.63 -4.82 8.31
CA LEU A 112 -6.91 -5.57 7.31
C LEU A 112 -7.89 -6.48 6.58
N HIS A 113 -7.79 -6.52 5.26
CA HIS A 113 -8.59 -7.41 4.46
C HIS A 113 -7.79 -7.93 3.29
N SER A 114 -7.95 -9.22 2.98
CA SER A 114 -7.43 -9.76 1.74
C SER A 114 -8.49 -10.65 1.13
N THR A 115 -8.70 -10.46 -0.16
CA THR A 115 -9.57 -11.28 -1.03
C THR A 115 -8.79 -12.39 -1.72
N HIS A 116 -7.47 -12.44 -1.53
CA HIS A 116 -6.60 -13.40 -2.18
C HIS A 116 -6.63 -14.76 -1.49
N GLY A 117 -6.12 -15.78 -2.18
CA GLY A 117 -5.86 -17.09 -1.58
C GLY A 117 -4.87 -16.98 -0.42
N VAL A 118 -5.04 -17.84 0.59
CA VAL A 118 -4.15 -17.90 1.75
C VAL A 118 -3.16 -19.04 1.55
N HIS A 119 -1.87 -18.70 1.45
CA HIS A 119 -0.82 -19.71 1.37
C HIS A 119 -0.56 -20.31 2.77
N PRO A 120 -0.26 -21.61 2.91
CA PRO A 120 -0.01 -22.21 4.24
C PRO A 120 1.13 -21.57 5.03
N LYS A 121 2.09 -20.95 4.35
CA LYS A 121 3.20 -20.19 4.96
C LYS A 121 2.87 -18.71 5.22
N SER A 122 1.64 -18.25 4.96
CA SER A 122 1.25 -16.88 5.28
C SER A 122 1.24 -16.68 6.79
N PRO A 123 1.93 -15.65 7.33
CA PRO A 123 1.95 -15.41 8.78
C PRO A 123 0.58 -14.99 9.33
N ASN A 124 -0.35 -14.59 8.46
CA ASN A 124 -1.70 -14.19 8.78
C ASN A 124 -2.60 -14.35 7.53
N ARG A 125 -3.91 -14.56 7.71
CA ARG A 125 -4.87 -14.71 6.60
C ARG A 125 -4.95 -13.49 5.67
N HIS A 126 -4.58 -12.32 6.16
CA HIS A 126 -4.59 -11.05 5.44
C HIS A 126 -3.30 -10.80 4.65
N VAL A 127 -2.28 -11.66 4.82
CA VAL A 127 -1.01 -11.59 4.09
C VAL A 127 -1.07 -12.51 2.88
N PHE A 128 -1.08 -11.90 1.70
CA PHE A 128 -0.92 -12.60 0.44
C PHE A 128 0.57 -12.76 0.12
N ARG A 129 1.02 -14.00 -0.11
CA ARG A 129 2.41 -14.29 -0.47
C ARG A 129 2.53 -14.40 -1.98
N LEU A 130 3.37 -13.57 -2.56
CA LEU A 130 3.68 -13.61 -3.98
C LEU A 130 5.09 -14.16 -4.17
N SER A 131 5.19 -15.27 -4.89
CA SER A 131 6.46 -15.94 -5.16
C SER A 131 6.47 -16.60 -6.53
N ASN A 132 7.63 -16.64 -7.19
CA ASN A 132 7.82 -17.49 -8.36
C ASN A 132 8.19 -18.94 -7.99
N ASP A 133 8.38 -19.22 -6.70
CA ASP A 133 8.42 -20.58 -6.14
C ASP A 133 7.03 -20.92 -5.56
N PRO A 134 6.32 -21.89 -6.14
CA PRO A 134 4.97 -22.26 -5.70
C PRO A 134 4.92 -22.85 -4.28
N SER A 135 6.06 -23.27 -3.71
CA SER A 135 6.16 -23.69 -2.32
C SER A 135 6.22 -22.52 -1.33
N GLU A 136 6.41 -21.30 -1.84
CA GLU A 136 6.54 -20.07 -1.06
C GLU A 136 5.42 -19.05 -1.30
N GLY A 137 4.61 -19.21 -2.33
CA GLY A 137 3.52 -18.28 -2.62
C GLY A 137 2.87 -18.51 -3.97
N PHE A 138 2.00 -17.57 -4.34
CA PHE A 138 1.30 -17.58 -5.61
C PHE A 138 2.10 -16.78 -6.67
N ASN A 139 2.04 -17.21 -7.93
CA ASN A 139 2.68 -16.54 -9.05
C ASN A 139 1.64 -15.95 -10.02
N GLN A 140 2.10 -15.22 -11.04
CA GLN A 140 1.28 -14.75 -12.19
C GLN A 140 0.02 -13.96 -11.82
N VAL A 141 0.12 -13.12 -10.79
CA VAL A 141 -0.96 -12.22 -10.36
C VAL A 141 -0.64 -10.78 -10.71
N GLY A 142 -1.67 -10.01 -11.07
CA GLY A 142 -1.56 -8.60 -11.45
C GLY A 142 -0.77 -8.29 -12.73
N PRO A 143 -0.88 -9.06 -13.84
CA PRO A 143 -0.12 -8.78 -15.06
C PRO A 143 -0.58 -7.53 -15.83
N GLU A 144 -1.77 -7.01 -15.51
CA GLU A 144 -2.40 -5.87 -16.18
C GLU A 144 -2.45 -4.64 -15.27
N TRP A 145 -2.67 -3.45 -15.84
CA TRP A 145 -2.96 -2.25 -15.04
C TRP A 145 -4.28 -2.42 -14.29
N HIS A 146 -4.24 -2.35 -12.96
CA HIS A 146 -5.41 -2.51 -12.11
C HIS A 146 -5.27 -1.70 -10.82
N ASN A 147 -6.41 -1.52 -10.13
CA ASN A 147 -6.46 -1.14 -8.73
C ASN A 147 -7.01 -2.32 -7.93
N ASP A 148 -6.33 -2.68 -6.84
CA ASP A 148 -6.78 -3.77 -5.98
C ASP A 148 -8.13 -3.44 -5.32
N GLY A 149 -9.01 -4.44 -5.26
CA GLY A 149 -10.33 -4.29 -4.65
C GLY A 149 -11.35 -3.52 -5.49
N SER A 150 -11.07 -3.22 -6.77
CA SER A 150 -12.05 -2.60 -7.69
C SER A 150 -13.32 -3.45 -7.91
N PHE A 151 -13.25 -4.76 -7.64
CA PHE A 151 -14.39 -5.68 -7.65
C PHE A 151 -15.15 -5.73 -6.30
N CYS A 152 -14.63 -5.09 -5.26
CA CYS A 152 -15.28 -5.01 -3.95
C CYS A 152 -16.16 -3.76 -3.87
N ARG A 153 -17.29 -3.85 -3.13
CA ARG A 153 -18.17 -2.70 -2.88
C ARG A 153 -17.45 -1.56 -2.17
N ASN A 154 -16.61 -1.90 -1.20
CA ASN A 154 -15.67 -0.96 -0.60
C ASN A 154 -14.31 -1.27 -1.21
N VAL A 155 -13.65 -0.29 -1.85
CA VAL A 155 -12.31 -0.49 -2.40
C VAL A 155 -11.27 -0.51 -1.28
N PHE A 156 -10.09 -1.06 -1.57
CA PHE A 156 -8.97 -0.94 -0.64
C PHE A 156 -8.46 0.50 -0.62
N GLY A 157 -8.27 1.05 0.58
CA GLY A 157 -7.69 2.39 0.76
C GLY A 157 -6.17 2.39 0.73
N HIS A 158 -5.56 1.29 1.18
CA HIS A 158 -4.10 1.16 1.29
C HIS A 158 -3.66 -0.25 0.95
N VAL A 159 -2.45 -0.36 0.40
CA VAL A 159 -1.78 -1.62 0.12
C VAL A 159 -0.31 -1.54 0.53
N VAL A 160 0.15 -2.48 1.35
CA VAL A 160 1.55 -2.57 1.79
C VAL A 160 2.24 -3.71 1.06
N TYR A 161 3.29 -3.35 0.31
CA TYR A 161 4.19 -4.28 -0.37
C TYR A 161 5.45 -4.45 0.48
N HIS A 162 5.68 -5.64 1.00
CA HIS A 162 6.86 -5.96 1.78
C HIS A 162 7.77 -6.93 1.04
N ILE A 163 8.84 -6.40 0.44
CA ILE A 163 9.74 -7.15 -0.45
C ILE A 163 10.78 -7.91 0.38
N ILE A 164 10.68 -9.25 0.41
CA ILE A 164 11.62 -10.12 1.14
C ILE A 164 12.82 -10.48 0.26
N LYS A 165 12.58 -10.85 -1.00
CA LYS A 165 13.62 -11.05 -2.02
C LYS A 165 13.17 -10.45 -3.35
N ALA A 166 13.89 -9.42 -3.79
CA ALA A 166 13.74 -8.84 -5.11
C ALA A 166 14.15 -9.85 -6.21
N PRO A 167 13.56 -9.77 -7.42
CA PRO A 167 14.01 -10.59 -8.55
C PRO A 167 15.44 -10.19 -8.95
N GLU A 168 16.24 -11.18 -9.36
CA GLU A 168 17.60 -10.95 -9.90
C GLU A 168 17.58 -10.50 -11.38
N GLY A 169 16.44 -10.69 -12.05
CA GLY A 169 16.15 -10.25 -13.42
C GLY A 169 14.91 -9.34 -13.47
N PRO A 170 14.19 -9.28 -14.61
CA PRO A 170 12.99 -8.48 -14.75
C PRO A 170 11.94 -8.80 -13.67
N GLY A 171 11.28 -7.76 -13.15
CA GLY A 171 10.18 -7.91 -12.20
C GLY A 171 9.88 -6.63 -11.42
N ASN A 172 9.98 -5.48 -12.09
CA ASN A 172 9.61 -4.19 -11.52
C ASN A 172 8.08 -4.11 -11.40
N THR A 173 7.61 -3.48 -10.33
CA THR A 173 6.21 -3.05 -10.22
C THR A 173 6.10 -1.62 -10.73
N GLN A 174 5.18 -1.37 -11.66
CA GLN A 174 4.90 -0.04 -12.19
C GLN A 174 3.65 0.54 -11.52
N PHE A 175 3.68 1.84 -11.26
CA PHE A 175 2.59 2.56 -10.61
C PHE A 175 2.22 3.79 -11.46
N ALA A 176 0.93 4.15 -11.43
CA ALA A 176 0.41 5.35 -12.08
C ALA A 176 -0.52 6.09 -11.11
N HIS A 177 -0.39 7.42 -11.05
CA HIS A 177 -1.19 8.23 -10.14
C HIS A 177 -2.48 8.69 -10.83
N LEU A 178 -3.59 8.00 -10.57
CA LEU A 178 -4.86 8.27 -11.23
C LEU A 178 -5.39 9.69 -11.00
N GLY A 179 -5.25 10.24 -9.78
CA GLY A 179 -5.61 11.64 -9.50
C GLY A 179 -4.87 12.65 -10.39
N LYS A 180 -3.53 12.59 -10.42
CA LYS A 180 -2.72 13.45 -11.31
C LYS A 180 -3.01 13.19 -12.79
N ALA A 181 -3.26 11.94 -13.19
CA ALA A 181 -3.64 11.62 -14.56
C ALA A 181 -4.97 12.28 -14.95
N PHE A 182 -5.95 12.26 -14.04
CA PHE A 182 -7.24 12.95 -14.22
C PHE A 182 -7.07 14.46 -14.31
N ASP A 183 -6.26 15.06 -13.42
CA ASP A 183 -6.01 16.51 -13.41
C ASP A 183 -5.36 17.01 -14.72
N LEU A 184 -4.61 16.15 -15.41
CA LEU A 184 -3.99 16.43 -16.70
C LEU A 184 -4.95 16.31 -17.90
N LEU A 185 -6.16 15.77 -17.71
CA LEU A 185 -7.14 15.67 -18.79
C LEU A 185 -7.68 17.07 -19.16
N PRO A 186 -8.03 17.30 -20.44
CA PRO A 186 -8.80 18.48 -20.84
C PRO A 186 -10.12 18.63 -20.05
N PRO A 187 -10.61 19.86 -19.81
CA PRO A 187 -11.80 20.09 -18.98
C PRO A 187 -13.06 19.32 -19.42
N ASP A 188 -13.28 19.18 -20.73
CA ASP A 188 -14.39 18.41 -21.30
C ASP A 188 -14.27 16.90 -20.98
N LYS A 189 -13.04 16.35 -21.02
CA LYS A 189 -12.75 14.96 -20.64
C LYS A 189 -12.94 14.74 -19.14
N GLN A 190 -12.48 15.67 -18.30
CA GLN A 190 -12.73 15.62 -16.85
C GLN A 190 -14.23 15.60 -16.55
N GLN A 191 -14.99 16.50 -17.19
CA GLN A 191 -16.44 16.57 -17.01
C GLN A 191 -17.13 15.27 -17.45
N HIS A 192 -16.70 14.70 -18.58
CA HIS A 192 -17.21 13.42 -19.05
C HIS A 192 -16.95 12.30 -18.04
N CYS A 193 -15.70 12.15 -17.58
CA CYS A 193 -15.34 11.12 -16.59
C CYS A 193 -16.13 11.25 -15.28
N ARG A 194 -16.37 12.47 -14.78
CA ARG A 194 -17.20 12.71 -13.57
C ARG A 194 -18.65 12.22 -13.70
N GLN A 195 -19.14 12.03 -14.92
CA GLN A 195 -20.48 11.53 -15.23
C GLN A 195 -20.50 10.03 -15.53
N CYS A 196 -19.33 9.39 -15.59
CA CYS A 196 -19.18 7.98 -15.86
C CYS A 196 -19.04 7.16 -14.58
N ALA A 197 -19.37 5.88 -14.69
CA ALA A 197 -19.08 4.89 -13.68
C ALA A 197 -18.46 3.66 -14.35
N SER A 198 -17.57 2.99 -13.64
CA SER A 198 -17.08 1.66 -14.00
C SER A 198 -17.99 0.60 -13.38
N VAL A 199 -18.24 -0.48 -14.13
CA VAL A 199 -19.01 -1.63 -13.66
C VAL A 199 -18.13 -2.86 -13.72
N ASN A 200 -17.93 -3.51 -12.58
CA ASN A 200 -17.22 -4.77 -12.53
C ASN A 200 -18.03 -5.87 -13.24
N SER A 201 -17.45 -6.50 -14.27
CA SER A 201 -18.14 -7.48 -15.12
C SER A 201 -18.58 -8.75 -14.40
N ASN A 202 -17.89 -9.14 -13.32
CA ASN A 202 -18.16 -10.39 -12.59
C ASN A 202 -19.16 -10.19 -11.45
N GLY A 203 -19.08 -9.05 -10.75
CA GLY A 203 -19.87 -8.79 -9.53
C GLY A 203 -20.94 -7.70 -9.66
N GLY A 204 -20.98 -6.97 -10.78
CA GLY A 204 -21.89 -5.83 -10.98
C GLY A 204 -21.65 -4.64 -10.05
N VAL A 205 -20.52 -4.62 -9.33
CA VAL A 205 -20.13 -3.51 -8.46
C VAL A 205 -19.89 -2.27 -9.31
N VAL A 206 -20.45 -1.14 -8.88
CA VAL A 206 -20.37 0.13 -9.61
C VAL A 206 -19.54 1.11 -8.79
N HIS A 207 -18.52 1.70 -9.43
CA HIS A 207 -17.69 2.76 -8.85
C HIS A 207 -17.72 3.99 -9.75
N PRO A 208 -17.72 5.22 -9.19
CA PRO A 208 -17.41 6.41 -9.97
C PRO A 208 -16.08 6.23 -10.72
N LEU A 209 -16.00 6.75 -11.94
CA LEU A 209 -14.74 6.76 -12.70
C LEU A 209 -13.76 7.82 -12.18
#